data_AF-A0A0C3GBE3-F1
#
_entry.id   AF-A0A0C3GBE3-F1
#
_cell.length_a   1.000
_cell.length_b   1.000
_cell.length_c   1.000
_cell.angle_alpha   90.00
_cell.angle_beta   90.00
_cell.angle_gamma   90.00
#
_symmetry.space_group_name_H-M   'P 1'
#
loop_
_entity.id
_entity.type
_entity.pdbx_description
1 polymer ?
#
loop_
_entity_poly.entity_id
_entity_poly.type
_entity_poly.pdbx_seq_one_letter_code
_entity_poly.pdbx_strand_id
1 'polypeptide(L)'
;MALTALDKGKGKAVPETHKETSESGSSSSSASSSDSDSSSSESESEDEVTPEYLESLLEKARQSAAVRHSARKNYNGAHEEEMIKLSGSTNELLPSLDPGKLPPPYFELGKTRHDGPSSIRDPDIEQAVKASSSFDVPAPPVPPPELTKSGKPLTKKEKKALKNLTAGSDWFDLPAPAEADLPRLYREVESLRLRNQLDPKRFYRKDEGEGKGIKGLPKYFAIGTVVPSNSPFGTPSADNLPRSHRKRTLVDELVDDAEAKRYAKKKFTELQGVRGARGRGTLAKKNALRKPKW
;
A
#
# COMPACT_ATOMS: atom_id res chain seq x y z
N MET A 1 -25.66 8.77 63.36
CA MET A 1 -26.21 7.64 62.58
C MET A 1 -25.45 7.57 61.27
N ALA A 2 -24.79 6.44 61.01
CA ALA A 2 -24.04 6.17 59.79
C ALA A 2 -24.97 5.82 58.62
N LEU A 3 -24.35 5.57 57.44
CA LEU A 3 -24.89 5.08 56.15
C LEU A 3 -25.22 6.21 55.16
N THR A 4 -24.85 6.22 53.87
CA THR A 4 -24.07 5.33 52.97
C THR A 4 -23.77 6.14 51.69
N ALA A 5 -22.63 5.87 51.04
CA ALA A 5 -22.29 6.40 49.72
C ALA A 5 -22.67 5.40 48.63
N LEU A 6 -23.29 5.83 47.53
CA LEU A 6 -23.34 5.10 46.25
C LEU A 6 -23.40 6.05 45.04
N ASP A 7 -22.28 6.06 44.33
CA ASP A 7 -22.07 5.84 42.89
C ASP A 7 -22.94 6.53 41.83
N LYS A 8 -22.28 7.19 40.88
CA LYS A 8 -22.90 7.94 39.78
C LYS A 8 -22.31 7.48 38.44
N GLY A 9 -22.91 6.42 37.89
CA GLY A 9 -22.57 5.85 36.58
C GLY A 9 -22.94 6.77 35.42
N LYS A 10 -21.98 6.97 34.51
CA LYS A 10 -22.15 7.66 33.21
C LYS A 10 -22.63 6.64 32.17
N GLY A 11 -23.87 6.82 31.69
CA GLY A 11 -24.40 6.12 30.51
C GLY A 11 -23.68 6.54 29.23
N LYS A 12 -23.30 5.55 28.42
CA LYS A 12 -22.67 5.67 27.10
C LYS A 12 -23.76 5.50 26.03
N ALA A 13 -23.96 6.52 25.20
CA ALA A 13 -24.90 6.48 24.07
C ALA A 13 -24.23 5.87 22.83
N VAL A 14 -24.98 4.97 22.18
CA VAL A 14 -24.70 4.31 20.90
C VAL A 14 -25.19 5.20 19.75
N PRO A 15 -24.51 5.23 18.58
CA PRO A 15 -25.14 5.65 17.33
C PRO A 15 -25.48 4.47 16.43
N GLU A 16 -26.71 4.51 15.90
CA GLU A 16 -27.32 3.60 14.93
C GLU A 16 -26.61 3.61 13.56
N THR A 17 -26.58 2.45 12.92
CA THR A 17 -26.11 2.22 11.56
C THR A 17 -27.30 2.03 10.62
N HIS A 18 -27.52 2.97 9.69
CA HIS A 18 -28.35 2.77 8.51
C HIS A 18 -27.45 2.43 7.32
N LYS A 19 -27.83 1.39 6.56
CA LYS A 19 -27.10 0.86 5.41
C LYS A 19 -28.10 0.55 4.29
N GLU A 20 -28.07 1.33 3.22
CA GLU A 20 -28.60 0.98 1.89
C GLU A 20 -27.70 1.66 0.82
N THR A 21 -26.93 0.86 0.06
CA THR A 21 -27.09 0.46 -1.37
C THR A 21 -26.56 1.49 -2.37
N SER A 22 -25.37 1.21 -2.96
CA SER A 22 -25.06 1.03 -4.41
C SER A 22 -25.00 2.36 -5.19
N GLU A 23 -24.09 2.63 -6.14
CA GLU A 23 -23.63 1.83 -7.29
C GLU A 23 -22.23 2.29 -7.75
N SER A 24 -21.45 1.35 -8.27
CA SER A 24 -20.12 1.55 -8.85
C SER A 24 -20.14 1.26 -10.36
N GLY A 25 -19.59 2.18 -11.16
CA GLY A 25 -19.30 1.97 -12.58
C GLY A 25 -17.97 1.22 -12.79
N SER A 26 -17.96 0.37 -13.81
CA SER A 26 -17.09 -0.77 -14.08
C SER A 26 -15.98 -0.54 -15.12
N SER A 27 -15.00 -1.45 -15.18
CA SER A 27 -14.48 -2.14 -16.40
C SER A 27 -13.30 -3.07 -15.99
N SER A 28 -13.50 -4.39 -16.02
CA SER A 28 -13.11 -5.39 -17.06
C SER A 28 -11.67 -5.90 -16.89
N SER A 29 -11.26 -7.16 -17.04
CA SER A 29 -11.78 -8.46 -17.54
C SER A 29 -10.70 -9.50 -17.15
N SER A 30 -10.93 -10.80 -16.90
CA SER A 30 -11.06 -11.93 -17.86
C SER A 30 -11.04 -13.23 -17.02
N ALA A 31 -12.05 -14.11 -17.02
CA ALA A 31 -12.45 -15.14 -18.00
C ALA A 31 -11.68 -16.48 -17.90
N SER A 32 -12.39 -17.54 -17.46
CA SER A 32 -12.25 -18.96 -17.85
C SER A 32 -13.41 -19.77 -17.24
N SER A 33 -14.50 -20.02 -17.98
CA SER A 33 -14.87 -21.29 -18.67
C SER A 33 -14.92 -22.51 -17.74
N SER A 34 -16.09 -22.87 -17.19
CA SER A 34 -17.14 -23.74 -17.77
C SER A 34 -16.74 -25.21 -17.90
N ASP A 35 -17.47 -26.10 -17.20
CA ASP A 35 -18.21 -27.19 -17.84
C ASP A 35 -19.28 -27.76 -16.89
N SER A 36 -20.43 -28.03 -17.49
CA SER A 36 -21.66 -28.68 -16.99
C SER A 36 -21.41 -30.16 -16.68
N ASP A 37 -22.28 -31.01 -16.12
CA ASP A 37 -23.74 -31.10 -15.97
C ASP A 37 -24.02 -32.00 -14.75
N SER A 38 -25.17 -31.87 -14.11
CA SER A 38 -26.08 -33.00 -13.85
C SER A 38 -27.29 -32.53 -13.05
N SER A 39 -28.46 -32.69 -13.65
CA SER A 39 -29.76 -32.48 -13.04
C SER A 39 -30.00 -33.48 -11.90
N SER A 40 -30.43 -33.01 -10.73
CA SER A 40 -31.17 -33.85 -9.80
C SER A 40 -32.28 -33.04 -9.16
N SER A 41 -33.49 -33.44 -9.51
CA SER A 41 -34.80 -33.09 -8.95
C SER A 41 -34.76 -32.58 -7.51
N GLU A 42 -35.16 -31.33 -7.31
CA GLU A 42 -35.54 -30.75 -6.02
C GLU A 42 -36.79 -31.47 -5.52
N SER A 43 -36.63 -32.27 -4.48
CA SER A 43 -37.75 -32.76 -3.69
C SER A 43 -37.69 -32.00 -2.37
N GLU A 44 -38.46 -30.93 -2.26
CA GLU A 44 -38.55 -30.13 -1.05
C GLU A 44 -39.28 -30.94 0.02
N SER A 45 -38.52 -31.57 0.92
CA SER A 45 -39.02 -32.00 2.22
C SER A 45 -38.58 -30.97 3.25
N GLU A 46 -39.56 -30.24 3.79
CA GLU A 46 -39.39 -29.34 4.92
C GLU A 46 -39.22 -30.18 6.20
N ASP A 47 -38.07 -30.84 6.31
CA ASP A 47 -37.69 -31.50 7.56
C ASP A 47 -37.18 -30.42 8.53
N GLU A 48 -37.95 -30.19 9.59
CA GLU A 48 -37.62 -29.23 10.65
C GLU A 48 -36.17 -29.42 11.10
N VAL A 49 -35.39 -28.33 11.07
CA VAL A 49 -33.96 -28.32 11.42
C VAL A 49 -33.80 -28.60 12.92
N THR A 50 -33.85 -29.88 13.26
CA THR A 50 -33.57 -30.39 14.59
C THR A 50 -32.05 -30.46 14.78
N PRO A 51 -31.54 -30.22 16.00
CA PRO A 51 -30.10 -30.27 16.27
C PRO A 51 -29.50 -31.65 15.93
N GLU A 52 -30.26 -32.72 16.13
CA GLU A 52 -29.83 -34.09 15.83
C GLU A 52 -29.65 -34.33 14.32
N TYR A 53 -30.48 -33.73 13.47
CA TYR A 53 -30.34 -33.83 12.02
C TYR A 53 -29.05 -33.15 11.54
N LEU A 54 -28.74 -31.96 12.07
CA LEU A 54 -27.49 -31.25 11.77
C LEU A 54 -26.25 -32.03 12.23
N GLU A 55 -26.33 -32.67 13.40
CA GLU A 55 -25.26 -33.54 13.89
C GLU A 55 -25.05 -34.75 12.97
N SER A 56 -26.13 -35.39 12.50
CA SER A 56 -26.04 -36.51 11.55
C SER A 56 -25.39 -36.10 10.22
N LEU A 57 -25.68 -34.90 9.73
CA LEU A 57 -25.18 -34.37 8.47
C LEU A 57 -23.69 -33.99 8.59
N LEU A 58 -23.30 -33.43 9.73
CA LEU A 58 -21.89 -33.17 10.07
C LEU A 58 -21.09 -34.46 10.20
N GLU A 59 -21.66 -35.51 10.79
CA GLU A 59 -20.99 -36.81 10.92
C GLU A 59 -20.79 -37.47 9.55
N LYS A 60 -21.80 -37.42 8.67
CA LYS A 60 -21.69 -37.89 7.28
C LYS A 60 -20.65 -37.10 6.50
N ALA A 61 -20.57 -35.79 6.69
CA ALA A 61 -19.53 -34.96 6.08
C ALA A 61 -18.13 -35.36 6.58
N ARG A 62 -17.95 -35.61 7.88
CA ARG A 62 -16.67 -36.08 8.46
C ARG A 62 -16.24 -37.43 7.89
N GLN A 63 -17.16 -38.39 7.77
CA GLN A 63 -16.86 -39.70 7.17
C GLN A 63 -16.42 -39.57 5.70
N SER A 64 -17.12 -38.75 4.91
CA SER A 64 -16.75 -38.52 3.50
C SER A 64 -15.37 -37.87 3.35
N ALA A 65 -15.03 -36.92 4.22
CA ALA A 65 -13.72 -36.28 4.23
C ALA A 65 -12.61 -37.26 4.62
N ALA A 66 -12.89 -38.16 5.58
CA ALA A 66 -11.96 -39.22 5.98
C ALA A 66 -11.69 -40.22 4.84
N VAL A 67 -12.72 -40.64 4.10
CA VAL A 67 -12.57 -41.51 2.91
C VAL A 67 -11.78 -40.80 1.80
N ARG A 68 -12.04 -39.52 1.55
CA ARG A 68 -11.27 -38.73 0.58
C ARG A 68 -9.81 -38.57 1.01
N HIS A 69 -9.56 -38.42 2.31
CA HIS A 69 -8.21 -38.31 2.85
C HIS A 69 -7.48 -39.66 2.83
N SER A 70 -8.15 -40.79 3.06
CA SER A 70 -7.53 -42.12 2.91
C SER A 70 -7.27 -42.46 1.44
N ALA A 71 -8.19 -42.12 0.53
CA ALA A 71 -7.97 -42.22 -0.91
C ALA A 71 -6.76 -41.38 -1.37
N ARG A 72 -6.62 -40.16 -0.85
CA ARG A 72 -5.43 -39.33 -1.10
C ARG A 72 -4.16 -39.88 -0.45
N LYS A 73 -4.26 -40.49 0.74
CA LYS A 73 -3.11 -41.06 1.47
C LYS A 73 -2.56 -42.33 0.80
N ASN A 74 -3.38 -43.06 0.04
CA ASN A 74 -2.93 -44.16 -0.81
C ASN A 74 -2.20 -43.70 -2.09
N TYR A 75 -2.14 -42.40 -2.37
CA TYR A 75 -1.31 -41.82 -3.43
C TYR A 75 -0.11 -41.09 -2.84
N ASN A 76 0.80 -41.86 -2.26
CA ASN A 76 2.17 -41.41 -1.99
C ASN A 76 3.13 -42.49 -2.52
N GLY A 77 3.74 -42.23 -3.68
CA GLY A 77 5.09 -42.74 -3.94
C GLY A 77 5.37 -43.56 -5.20
N ALA A 78 4.47 -43.66 -6.19
CA ALA A 78 4.85 -44.20 -7.50
C ALA A 78 4.04 -43.52 -8.61
N HIS A 79 4.73 -42.72 -9.42
CA HIS A 79 4.22 -42.24 -10.70
C HIS A 79 4.14 -43.45 -11.65
N GLU A 80 2.96 -44.04 -11.79
CA GLU A 80 2.61 -44.78 -13.00
C GLU A 80 1.61 -43.90 -13.76
N GLU A 81 2.05 -43.37 -14.89
CA GLU A 81 1.17 -42.73 -15.86
C GLU A 81 0.18 -43.79 -16.36
N GLU A 82 -1.12 -43.56 -16.24
CA GLU A 82 -2.13 -44.43 -16.86
C GLU A 82 -2.00 -44.30 -18.40
N MET A 83 -1.11 -45.10 -18.97
CA MET A 83 -0.98 -45.24 -20.42
C MET A 83 -2.24 -45.90 -20.96
N ILE A 84 -3.03 -45.14 -21.73
CA ILE A 84 -4.18 -45.66 -22.48
C ILE A 84 -3.64 -46.66 -23.52
N LYS A 85 -3.65 -47.95 -23.18
CA LYS A 85 -3.34 -49.02 -24.12
C LYS A 85 -4.54 -49.21 -25.04
N LEU A 86 -4.41 -48.74 -26.29
CA LEU A 86 -5.30 -49.16 -27.37
C LEU A 86 -5.15 -50.67 -27.55
N SER A 87 -6.26 -51.41 -27.46
CA SER A 87 -6.29 -52.87 -27.57
C SER A 87 -5.88 -53.31 -28.98
N GLY A 88 -4.58 -53.51 -29.21
CA GLY A 88 -4.05 -54.00 -30.48
C GLY A 88 -2.58 -53.71 -30.77
N SER A 89 -1.90 -52.81 -30.06
CA SER A 89 -0.47 -52.53 -30.30
C SER A 89 0.42 -53.35 -29.36
N THR A 90 1.16 -54.32 -29.91
CA THR A 90 2.30 -54.94 -29.22
C THR A 90 3.38 -53.89 -29.04
N ASN A 91 3.66 -53.50 -27.79
CA ASN A 91 4.67 -52.51 -27.45
C ASN A 91 6.07 -53.09 -27.66
N GLU A 92 6.58 -53.08 -28.89
CA GLU A 92 8.02 -53.16 -29.13
C GLU A 92 8.61 -51.80 -28.76
N LEU A 93 9.14 -51.72 -27.53
CA LEU A 93 9.85 -50.54 -27.06
C LEU A 93 11.06 -50.31 -27.98
N LEU A 94 11.08 -49.17 -28.67
CA LEU A 94 12.23 -48.77 -29.48
C LEU A 94 13.49 -48.77 -28.59
N PRO A 95 14.65 -49.20 -29.13
CA PRO A 95 15.90 -49.12 -28.40
C PRO A 95 16.16 -47.68 -27.96
N SER A 96 16.56 -47.50 -26.70
CA SER A 96 16.90 -46.19 -26.15
C SER A 96 18.09 -45.62 -26.90
N LEU A 97 17.91 -44.48 -27.57
CA LEU A 97 19.01 -43.75 -28.17
C LEU A 97 19.81 -43.07 -27.06
N ASP A 98 21.14 -43.18 -27.10
CA ASP A 98 22.04 -42.49 -26.19
C ASP A 98 22.45 -41.13 -26.81
N PRO A 99 21.92 -39.99 -26.32
CA PRO A 99 22.13 -38.69 -26.95
C PRO A 99 23.52 -38.08 -26.67
N GLY A 100 24.39 -38.77 -25.92
CA GLY A 100 25.70 -38.23 -25.52
C GLY A 100 25.57 -37.04 -24.57
N LYS A 101 26.58 -36.15 -24.55
CA LYS A 101 26.60 -34.97 -23.66
C LYS A 101 25.91 -33.79 -24.32
N LEU A 102 24.69 -33.49 -23.88
CA LEU A 102 23.92 -32.34 -24.32
C LEU A 102 24.37 -31.04 -23.60
N PRO A 103 24.25 -29.87 -24.25
CA PRO A 103 24.45 -28.60 -23.58
C PRO A 103 23.42 -28.40 -22.46
N PRO A 104 23.74 -27.62 -21.41
CA PRO A 104 22.80 -27.35 -20.35
C PRO A 104 21.55 -26.62 -20.88
N PRO A 105 20.36 -26.93 -20.38
CA PRO A 105 19.10 -26.34 -20.86
C PRO A 105 19.06 -24.82 -20.63
N TYR A 106 18.25 -24.13 -21.44
CA TYR A 106 18.04 -22.68 -21.32
C TYR A 106 17.18 -22.27 -20.11
N PHE A 107 16.37 -23.19 -19.59
CA PHE A 107 15.54 -22.95 -18.43
C PHE A 107 15.49 -24.19 -17.53
N GLU A 108 15.60 -23.97 -16.23
CA GLU A 108 15.40 -25.01 -15.22
C GLU A 108 13.97 -24.91 -14.72
N LEU A 109 13.19 -25.98 -14.89
CA LEU A 109 11.83 -26.07 -14.35
C LEU A 109 11.91 -26.34 -12.84
N GLY A 110 11.03 -25.70 -12.07
CA GLY A 110 10.93 -25.99 -10.64
C GLY A 110 10.46 -27.41 -10.35
N LYS A 111 10.64 -27.86 -9.11
CA LYS A 111 10.39 -29.25 -8.68
C LYS A 111 8.91 -29.65 -8.77
N THR A 112 8.02 -28.67 -8.89
CA THR A 112 6.58 -28.90 -8.96
C THR A 112 6.04 -28.39 -10.29
N ARG A 113 4.99 -29.05 -10.79
CA ARG A 113 4.26 -28.68 -12.02
C ARG A 113 3.65 -27.27 -12.04
N HIS A 114 3.55 -26.62 -10.88
CA HIS A 114 3.02 -25.26 -10.75
C HIS A 114 4.10 -24.21 -10.50
N ASP A 115 5.36 -24.63 -10.31
CA ASP A 115 6.47 -23.69 -10.23
C ASP A 115 6.83 -23.20 -11.64
N GLY A 116 7.07 -21.89 -11.74
CA GLY A 116 7.67 -21.31 -12.94
C GLY A 116 9.14 -21.75 -13.12
N PRO A 117 9.81 -21.29 -14.18
CA PRO A 117 11.24 -21.55 -14.36
C PRO A 117 12.03 -20.96 -13.17
N SER A 118 12.81 -21.79 -12.49
CA SER A 118 13.63 -21.39 -11.34
C SER A 118 14.89 -20.65 -11.75
N SER A 119 15.38 -20.89 -12.96
CA SER A 119 16.55 -20.23 -13.53
C SER A 119 16.38 -20.13 -15.04
N ILE A 120 16.66 -18.96 -15.60
CA ILE A 120 16.72 -18.70 -17.04
C ILE A 120 18.18 -18.41 -17.36
N ARG A 121 18.72 -19.21 -18.28
CA ARG A 121 20.10 -19.15 -18.74
C ARG A 121 20.14 -18.53 -20.13
N ASP A 122 20.71 -17.34 -20.23
CA ASP A 122 20.91 -16.66 -21.50
C ASP A 122 22.37 -16.84 -21.97
N PRO A 123 22.61 -17.48 -23.14
CA PRO A 123 23.96 -17.78 -23.62
C PRO A 123 24.78 -16.52 -23.90
N ASP A 124 24.13 -15.44 -24.35
CA ASP A 124 24.79 -14.17 -24.65
C ASP A 124 25.30 -13.48 -23.37
N ILE A 125 24.54 -13.57 -22.28
CA ILE A 125 24.94 -13.05 -20.97
C ILE A 125 26.14 -13.84 -20.44
N GLU A 126 26.15 -15.16 -20.57
CA GLU A 126 27.28 -15.98 -20.14
C GLU A 126 28.55 -15.73 -20.95
N GLN A 127 28.42 -15.55 -22.26
CA GLN A 127 29.56 -15.18 -23.10
C GLN A 127 30.10 -13.82 -22.70
N ALA A 128 29.23 -12.84 -22.43
CA ALA A 128 29.63 -11.52 -21.96
C ALA A 128 30.31 -11.59 -20.58
N VAL A 129 29.78 -12.37 -19.64
CA VAL A 129 30.37 -12.58 -18.31
C VAL A 129 31.72 -13.28 -18.44
N LYS A 130 31.83 -14.33 -19.24
CA LYS A 130 33.08 -15.05 -19.48
C LYS A 130 34.13 -14.16 -20.14
N ALA A 131 33.74 -13.38 -21.16
CA ALA A 131 34.60 -12.38 -21.78
C ALA A 131 35.05 -11.33 -20.75
N SER A 132 34.13 -10.79 -19.95
CA SER A 132 34.45 -9.80 -18.91
C SER A 132 35.38 -10.35 -17.82
N SER A 133 35.23 -11.63 -17.45
CA SER A 133 36.07 -12.31 -16.46
C SER A 133 37.49 -12.60 -16.96
N SER A 134 37.68 -12.67 -18.28
CA SER A 134 38.99 -12.88 -18.89
C SER A 134 39.82 -11.59 -19.03
N PHE A 135 39.20 -10.44 -18.82
CA PHE A 135 39.93 -9.19 -18.65
C PHE A 135 40.35 -9.05 -17.19
N ASP A 136 41.66 -9.06 -16.94
CA ASP A 136 42.26 -8.60 -15.68
C ASP A 136 41.96 -7.10 -15.52
N VAL A 137 40.73 -6.76 -15.14
CA VAL A 137 40.37 -5.42 -14.72
C VAL A 137 41.06 -5.21 -13.38
N PRO A 138 41.96 -4.22 -13.24
CA PRO A 138 42.58 -3.90 -11.96
C PRO A 138 41.48 -3.71 -10.93
N ALA A 139 41.61 -4.38 -9.77
CA ALA A 139 40.65 -4.27 -8.69
C ALA A 139 40.29 -2.79 -8.48
N PRO A 140 38.99 -2.45 -8.41
CA PRO A 140 38.58 -1.06 -8.29
C PRO A 140 39.35 -0.43 -7.12
N PRO A 141 39.92 0.77 -7.31
CA PRO A 141 40.75 1.39 -6.29
C PRO A 141 39.95 1.44 -4.98
N VAL A 142 40.56 0.94 -3.90
CA VAL A 142 39.93 0.94 -2.58
C VAL A 142 39.44 2.36 -2.30
N PRO A 143 38.14 2.56 -2.01
CA PRO A 143 37.61 3.89 -1.81
C PRO A 143 38.41 4.58 -0.71
N PRO A 144 38.79 5.86 -0.89
CA PRO A 144 39.64 6.56 0.06
C PRO A 144 39.00 6.50 1.45
N PRO A 145 39.79 6.27 2.51
CA PRO A 145 39.24 6.23 3.86
C PRO A 145 38.52 7.55 4.15
N GLU A 146 37.28 7.47 4.64
CA GLU A 146 36.51 8.64 5.08
C GLU A 146 37.23 9.31 6.26
N LEU A 147 38.05 10.32 5.95
CA LEU A 147 38.78 11.14 6.92
C LEU A 147 37.95 12.36 7.30
N THR A 148 37.98 12.72 8.59
CA THR A 148 37.43 13.99 9.07
C THR A 148 38.21 15.19 8.50
N LYS A 149 37.66 16.40 8.56
CA LYS A 149 38.40 17.66 8.26
C LYS A 149 39.71 17.81 9.05
N SER A 150 39.86 17.04 10.14
CA SER A 150 41.03 16.99 11.01
C SER A 150 41.99 15.83 10.70
N GLY A 151 41.79 15.07 9.61
CA GLY A 151 42.66 13.98 9.17
C GLY A 151 42.58 12.68 9.99
N LYS A 152 41.69 12.58 10.98
CA LYS A 152 41.52 11.38 11.81
C LYS A 152 40.51 10.41 11.19
N PRO A 153 40.72 9.08 11.30
CA PRO A 153 39.77 8.08 10.83
C PRO A 153 38.47 8.18 11.64
N LEU A 154 37.35 8.27 10.95
CA LEU A 154 36.04 8.46 11.56
C LEU A 154 35.67 7.28 12.47
N THR A 155 35.24 7.56 13.70
CA THR A 155 34.85 6.51 14.64
C THR A 155 33.60 5.77 14.15
N LYS A 156 33.39 4.52 14.57
CA LYS A 156 32.19 3.75 14.20
C LYS A 156 30.88 4.48 14.54
N LYS A 157 30.86 5.31 15.59
CA LYS A 157 29.69 6.09 16.01
C LYS A 157 29.43 7.25 15.05
N GLU A 158 30.46 8.00 14.70
CA GLU A 158 30.36 9.11 13.75
C GLU A 158 29.98 8.61 12.34
N LYS A 159 30.55 7.49 11.88
CA LYS A 159 30.14 6.83 10.62
C LYS A 159 28.65 6.48 10.62
N LYS A 160 28.13 5.94 11.72
CA LYS A 160 26.69 5.66 11.85
C LYS A 160 25.85 6.94 11.87
N ALA A 161 26.35 8.01 12.51
CA ALA A 161 25.66 9.29 12.51
C ALA A 161 25.58 9.88 11.09
N LEU A 162 26.68 9.86 10.32
CA LEU A 162 26.69 10.29 8.92
C LEU A 162 25.72 9.47 8.06
N LYS A 163 25.71 8.14 8.23
CA LYS A 163 24.73 7.28 7.56
C LYS A 163 23.28 7.60 7.96
N ASN A 164 23.03 7.96 9.21
CA ASN A 164 21.69 8.28 9.70
C ASN A 164 21.18 9.66 9.27
N LEU A 165 22.08 10.58 8.93
CA LEU A 165 21.74 11.89 8.34
C LEU A 165 21.16 11.75 6.94
N THR A 166 21.39 10.60 6.31
CA THR A 166 21.09 10.36 4.92
C THR A 166 20.15 9.16 4.79
N ALA A 167 19.30 9.13 3.77
CA ALA A 167 18.39 8.00 3.51
C ALA A 167 19.13 6.72 3.06
N GLY A 168 20.37 6.86 2.59
CA GLY A 168 21.24 5.80 2.09
C GLY A 168 21.45 5.86 0.57
N SER A 169 22.33 4.99 0.07
CA SER A 169 22.70 4.91 -1.35
C SER A 169 21.52 4.53 -2.25
N ASP A 170 20.63 3.67 -1.76
CA ASP A 170 19.44 3.20 -2.49
C ASP A 170 18.49 4.35 -2.82
N TRP A 171 18.60 5.46 -2.09
CA TRP A 171 17.83 6.68 -2.31
C TRP A 171 18.73 7.90 -2.49
N PHE A 172 19.76 7.75 -3.33
CA PHE A 172 20.68 8.81 -3.79
C PHE A 172 21.18 9.74 -2.70
N ASP A 173 21.41 9.19 -1.52
CA ASP A 173 21.88 9.92 -0.37
C ASP A 173 21.03 11.17 -0.02
N LEU A 174 19.70 11.04 -0.04
CA LEU A 174 18.79 12.12 0.35
C LEU A 174 19.04 12.58 1.80
N PRO A 175 19.39 13.86 2.04
CA PRO A 175 19.69 14.36 3.38
C PRO A 175 18.41 14.56 4.20
N ALA A 176 18.52 14.31 5.51
CA ALA A 176 17.52 14.67 6.50
C ALA A 176 17.57 16.19 6.75
N PRO A 177 16.42 16.89 6.76
CA PRO A 177 16.38 18.31 7.09
C PRO A 177 16.88 18.61 8.50
N ALA A 178 17.50 19.78 8.67
CA ALA A 178 17.96 20.24 9.97
C ALA A 178 16.78 20.47 10.93
N GLU A 179 16.96 20.11 12.20
CA GLU A 179 15.91 20.21 13.22
C GLU A 179 15.38 21.64 13.40
N ALA A 180 16.23 22.65 13.20
CA ALA A 180 15.88 24.06 13.30
C ALA A 180 14.86 24.51 12.23
N ASP A 181 14.90 23.92 11.04
CA ASP A 181 14.00 24.28 9.94
C ASP A 181 12.67 23.50 9.97
N LEU A 182 12.59 22.44 10.80
CA LEU A 182 11.40 21.59 10.89
C LEU A 182 10.10 22.35 11.17
N PRO A 183 10.03 23.39 12.02
CA PRO A 183 8.78 24.11 12.24
C PRO A 183 8.27 24.84 10.99
N ARG A 184 9.18 25.33 10.14
CA ARG A 184 8.84 25.96 8.86
C ARG A 184 8.40 24.91 7.86
N LEU A 185 9.21 23.86 7.69
CA LEU A 185 8.94 22.75 6.77
C LEU A 185 7.65 21.99 7.15
N TYR A 186 7.34 21.93 8.44
CA TYR A 186 6.12 21.32 8.96
C TYR A 186 4.88 21.99 8.37
N ARG A 187 4.83 23.33 8.31
CA ARG A 187 3.70 24.06 7.73
C ARG A 187 3.51 23.71 6.25
N GLU A 188 4.62 23.57 5.53
CA GLU A 188 4.62 23.23 4.11
C GLU A 188 4.11 21.78 3.90
N VAL A 189 4.62 20.81 4.64
CA VAL A 189 4.18 19.40 4.55
C VAL A 189 2.74 19.22 5.06
N GLU A 190 2.33 19.95 6.10
CA GLU A 190 0.96 19.93 6.61
C GLU A 190 -0.03 20.46 5.57
N SER A 191 0.34 21.51 4.82
CA SER A 191 -0.49 22.01 3.72
C SER A 191 -0.71 20.96 2.63
N LEU A 192 0.31 20.14 2.32
CA LEU A 192 0.18 19.02 1.38
C LEU A 192 -0.72 17.90 1.91
N ARG A 193 -0.66 17.59 3.20
CA ARG A 193 -1.57 16.61 3.83
C ARG A 193 -3.02 17.08 3.77
N LEU A 194 -3.24 18.37 3.97
CA LEU A 194 -4.56 18.97 3.96
C LEU A 194 -5.03 19.35 2.55
N ARG A 195 -4.38 18.85 1.48
CA ARG A 195 -4.72 19.15 0.07
C ARG A 195 -6.20 18.91 -0.27
N ASN A 196 -6.83 17.92 0.38
CA ASN A 196 -8.24 17.59 0.20
C ASN A 196 -9.21 18.66 0.75
N GLN A 197 -8.75 19.48 1.70
CA GLN A 197 -9.55 20.54 2.31
C GLN A 197 -9.32 21.90 1.65
N LEU A 198 -8.25 22.05 0.85
CA LEU A 198 -7.90 23.31 0.18
C LEU A 198 -8.84 23.61 -0.99
N ASP A 199 -9.07 22.64 -1.87
CA ASP A 199 -9.91 22.78 -3.05
C ASP A 199 -11.12 21.83 -2.97
N PRO A 200 -12.37 22.32 -2.91
CA PRO A 200 -13.57 21.49 -2.85
C PRO A 200 -13.80 20.63 -4.10
N LYS A 201 -13.11 20.91 -5.21
CA LYS A 201 -13.27 20.19 -6.49
C LYS A 201 -12.26 19.06 -6.67
N ARG A 202 -11.20 19.02 -5.87
CA ARG A 202 -10.11 18.05 -6.02
C ARG A 202 -10.11 17.08 -4.86
N PHE A 203 -10.32 15.81 -5.17
CA PHE A 203 -10.26 14.72 -4.21
C PHE A 203 -9.02 13.87 -4.48
N TYR A 204 -8.14 13.80 -3.50
CA TYR A 204 -6.95 12.96 -3.53
C TYR A 204 -7.10 11.77 -2.58
N ARG A 205 -6.27 10.75 -2.82
CA ARG A 205 -6.11 9.64 -1.88
C ARG A 205 -5.60 10.16 -0.53
N LYS A 206 -6.19 9.64 0.55
CA LYS A 206 -5.81 9.96 1.93
C LYS A 206 -4.45 9.36 2.26
N ASP A 207 -3.64 10.13 2.97
CA ASP A 207 -2.33 9.68 3.41
C ASP A 207 -2.39 9.15 4.86
N GLU A 208 -1.74 8.02 5.15
CA GLU A 208 -1.77 7.34 6.46
C GLU A 208 -1.08 8.14 7.61
N GLY A 209 -0.50 9.30 7.27
CA GLY A 209 0.18 10.22 8.18
C GLY A 209 -0.66 11.43 8.62
N GLU A 210 -1.89 11.57 8.13
CA GLU A 210 -2.78 12.67 8.51
C GLU A 210 -3.03 12.69 10.03
N GLY A 211 -2.85 13.85 10.68
CA GLY A 211 -3.14 14.04 12.12
C GLY A 211 -2.00 13.73 13.10
N LYS A 212 -0.85 13.22 12.65
CA LYS A 212 0.30 12.88 13.52
C LYS A 212 1.25 14.07 13.81
N GLY A 213 0.87 15.28 13.41
CA GLY A 213 1.67 16.50 13.60
C GLY A 213 3.10 16.39 13.06
N ILE A 214 4.04 17.04 13.75
CA ILE A 214 5.47 17.04 13.40
C ILE A 214 6.04 15.61 13.37
N LYS A 215 5.60 14.74 14.29
CA LYS A 215 6.03 13.33 14.36
C LYS A 215 5.55 12.49 13.17
N GLY A 216 4.53 12.95 12.47
CA GLY A 216 4.05 12.31 11.25
C GLY A 216 4.97 12.53 10.05
N LEU A 217 5.90 13.50 10.08
CA LEU A 217 6.73 13.82 8.92
C LEU A 217 7.65 12.65 8.55
N PRO A 218 7.87 12.40 7.24
CA PRO A 218 8.94 11.52 6.80
C PRO A 218 10.28 11.98 7.39
N LYS A 219 11.13 11.04 7.81
CA LYS A 219 12.45 11.37 8.37
C LYS A 219 13.37 12.03 7.33
N TYR A 220 13.27 11.57 6.08
CA TYR A 220 14.06 12.07 4.96
C TYR A 220 13.11 12.67 3.94
N PHE A 221 13.25 13.97 3.69
CA PHE A 221 12.52 14.67 2.64
C PHE A 221 13.31 15.91 2.21
N ALA A 222 13.08 16.34 0.98
CA ALA A 222 13.62 17.59 0.47
C ALA A 222 12.50 18.37 -0.24
N ILE A 223 12.61 19.70 -0.22
CA ILE A 223 11.67 20.58 -0.92
C ILE A 223 12.40 21.14 -2.13
N GLY A 224 11.92 20.74 -3.31
CA GLY A 224 12.42 21.20 -4.60
C GLY A 224 11.57 22.32 -5.18
N THR A 225 12.13 23.03 -6.16
CA THR A 225 11.39 23.98 -7.00
C THR A 225 11.31 23.42 -8.42
N VAL A 226 10.13 23.53 -9.04
CA VAL A 226 9.95 23.07 -10.41
C VAL A 226 10.65 24.04 -11.36
N VAL A 227 11.56 23.51 -12.19
CA VAL A 227 12.26 24.30 -13.21
C VAL A 227 11.31 24.47 -14.40
N PRO A 228 11.10 25.72 -14.90
CA PRO A 228 10.21 25.96 -16.02
C PRO A 228 10.71 25.25 -17.29
N SER A 229 9.79 24.71 -18.08
CA SER A 229 10.13 24.07 -19.35
C SER A 229 10.49 25.14 -20.39
N ASN A 230 11.59 24.93 -21.11
CA ASN A 230 12.01 25.80 -22.22
C ASN A 230 11.21 25.45 -23.49
N SER A 231 9.88 25.53 -23.41
CA SER A 231 9.01 25.43 -24.58
C SER A 231 9.10 26.73 -25.38
N PRO A 232 9.16 26.68 -26.73
CA PRO A 232 9.28 27.88 -27.57
C PRO A 232 8.12 28.87 -27.35
N PHE A 233 6.96 28.39 -26.90
CA PHE A 233 5.83 29.20 -26.48
C PHE A 233 5.89 29.47 -24.98
N GLY A 234 6.94 30.15 -24.53
CA GLY A 234 7.21 30.51 -23.13
C GLY A 234 6.21 31.50 -22.51
N THR A 235 4.95 31.45 -22.94
CA THR A 235 3.85 32.22 -22.37
C THR A 235 3.57 31.79 -20.93
N PRO A 236 2.95 32.66 -20.10
CA PRO A 236 2.46 32.29 -18.77
C PRO A 236 1.32 31.27 -18.92
N SER A 237 1.69 30.00 -18.99
CA SER A 237 0.79 28.86 -19.05
C SER A 237 0.76 28.17 -17.67
N ALA A 238 -0.17 27.24 -17.47
CA ALA A 238 -0.27 26.48 -16.21
C ALA A 238 1.06 25.82 -15.79
N ASP A 239 1.88 25.44 -16.78
CA ASP A 239 3.18 24.80 -16.54
C ASP A 239 4.29 25.80 -16.17
N ASN A 240 4.14 27.08 -16.54
CA ASN A 240 5.17 28.10 -16.42
C ASN A 240 4.62 29.35 -15.71
N LEU A 241 4.75 29.37 -14.39
CA LEU A 241 4.29 30.48 -13.56
C LEU A 241 5.13 31.75 -13.83
N PRO A 242 4.54 32.96 -13.94
CA PRO A 242 5.31 34.19 -14.11
C PRO A 242 6.03 34.57 -12.81
N ARG A 243 7.11 35.36 -12.93
CA ARG A 243 7.99 35.72 -11.81
C ARG A 243 7.27 36.35 -10.61
N SER A 244 6.16 37.07 -10.83
CA SER A 244 5.37 37.71 -9.78
C SER A 244 4.62 36.71 -8.88
N HIS A 245 4.19 35.58 -9.45
CA HIS A 245 3.43 34.56 -8.75
C HIS A 245 4.33 33.48 -8.13
N ARG A 246 5.60 33.35 -8.55
CA ARG A 246 6.59 32.46 -7.92
C ARG A 246 6.93 32.95 -6.52
N LYS A 247 6.63 32.16 -5.48
CA LYS A 247 7.01 32.50 -4.11
C LYS A 247 8.10 31.58 -3.59
N ARG A 248 8.51 31.84 -2.35
CA ARG A 248 9.57 31.10 -1.67
C ARG A 248 9.06 29.85 -0.96
N THR A 249 7.76 29.79 -0.66
CA THR A 249 7.13 28.64 0.02
C THR A 249 5.79 28.31 -0.63
N LEU A 250 5.39 27.04 -0.56
CA LEU A 250 4.10 26.57 -1.06
C LEU A 250 2.92 27.25 -0.33
N VAL A 251 3.07 27.49 0.98
CA VAL A 251 2.02 28.12 1.78
C VAL A 251 1.82 29.58 1.38
N ASP A 252 2.88 30.32 1.05
CA ASP A 252 2.77 31.69 0.57
C ASP A 252 2.02 31.77 -0.77
N GLU A 253 2.25 30.80 -1.67
CA GLU A 253 1.50 30.71 -2.94
C GLU A 253 0.01 30.48 -2.70
N LEU A 254 -0.33 29.62 -1.74
CA LEU A 254 -1.71 29.36 -1.36
C LEU A 254 -2.41 30.57 -0.72
N VAL A 255 -1.69 31.36 0.07
CA VAL A 255 -2.22 32.57 0.72
C VAL A 255 -2.49 33.68 -0.31
N ASP A 256 -1.68 33.75 -1.37
CA ASP A 256 -1.84 34.71 -2.46
C ASP A 256 -2.98 34.32 -3.43
N ASP A 257 -3.40 33.05 -3.48
CA ASP A 257 -4.54 32.63 -4.28
C ASP A 257 -5.87 33.20 -3.74
N ALA A 258 -6.52 34.00 -4.58
CA ALA A 258 -7.79 34.65 -4.27
C ALA A 258 -8.94 33.65 -4.09
N GLU A 259 -8.96 32.55 -4.84
CA GLU A 259 -10.05 31.56 -4.78
C GLU A 259 -9.97 30.75 -3.48
N ALA A 260 -8.79 30.18 -3.18
CA ALA A 260 -8.54 29.48 -1.94
C ALA A 260 -8.87 30.35 -0.72
N LYS A 261 -8.43 31.63 -0.72
CA LYS A 261 -8.70 32.57 0.38
C LYS A 261 -10.20 32.84 0.58
N ARG A 262 -10.96 33.03 -0.50
CA ARG A 262 -12.41 33.25 -0.44
C ARG A 262 -13.12 32.02 0.12
N TYR A 263 -12.78 30.83 -0.37
CA TYR A 263 -13.36 29.58 0.08
C TYR A 263 -13.05 29.30 1.55
N ALA A 264 -11.77 29.39 1.94
CA ALA A 264 -11.32 29.20 3.31
C ALA A 264 -12.02 30.17 4.28
N LYS A 265 -12.12 31.45 3.93
CA LYS A 265 -12.84 32.45 4.74
C LYS A 265 -14.32 32.09 4.88
N LYS A 266 -15.00 31.73 3.79
CA LYS A 266 -16.41 31.32 3.80
C LYS A 266 -16.63 30.13 4.73
N LYS A 267 -15.90 29.03 4.52
CA LYS A 267 -16.02 27.82 5.35
C LYS A 267 -15.63 28.05 6.79
N PHE A 268 -14.61 28.86 7.06
CA PHE A 268 -14.22 29.24 8.41
C PHE A 268 -15.36 29.97 9.13
N THR A 269 -15.99 30.97 8.50
CA THR A 269 -17.11 31.70 9.13
C THR A 269 -18.32 30.81 9.39
N GLU A 270 -18.63 29.88 8.49
CA GLU A 270 -19.69 28.89 8.65
C GLU A 270 -19.40 27.97 9.86
N LEU A 271 -18.18 27.41 9.93
CA LEU A 271 -17.76 26.55 11.04
C LEU A 271 -17.72 27.28 12.38
N GLN A 272 -17.22 28.53 12.40
CA GLN A 272 -17.24 29.36 13.60
C GLN A 272 -18.67 29.71 14.02
N GLY A 273 -19.57 29.94 13.07
CA GLY A 273 -21.00 30.12 13.33
C GLY A 273 -21.60 28.90 14.04
N VAL A 274 -21.40 27.70 13.48
CA VAL A 274 -21.88 26.43 14.06
C VAL A 274 -21.25 26.15 15.43
N ARG A 275 -19.93 26.35 15.57
CA ARG A 275 -19.18 26.16 16.83
C ARG A 275 -19.63 27.17 17.89
N GLY A 276 -19.82 28.43 17.50
CA GLY A 276 -20.28 29.51 18.37
C GLY A 276 -21.73 29.32 18.83
N ALA A 277 -22.60 28.85 17.93
CA ALA A 277 -23.99 28.50 18.24
C ALA A 277 -24.14 27.29 19.17
N ARG A 278 -23.08 26.48 19.34
CA ARG A 278 -23.01 25.37 20.30
C ARG A 278 -22.10 25.67 21.50
N GLY A 279 -21.47 26.84 21.53
CA GLY A 279 -20.45 27.20 22.50
C GLY A 279 -21.00 27.88 23.76
N ARG A 280 -20.09 28.22 24.68
CA ARG A 280 -20.40 28.82 26.00
C ARG A 280 -21.16 30.15 25.93
N GLY A 281 -21.05 30.88 24.81
CA GLY A 281 -21.74 32.16 24.61
C GLY A 281 -23.26 32.04 24.39
N THR A 282 -23.78 30.84 24.12
CA THR A 282 -25.22 30.60 23.91
C THR A 282 -26.04 30.87 25.17
N LEU A 283 -25.62 30.32 26.31
CA LEU A 283 -26.28 30.51 27.59
C LEU A 283 -26.23 31.98 28.02
N ALA A 284 -25.09 32.65 27.82
CA ALA A 284 -24.93 34.07 28.09
C ALA A 284 -25.88 34.93 27.23
N LYS A 285 -25.99 34.64 25.93
CA LYS A 285 -26.95 35.30 25.03
C LYS A 285 -28.41 35.07 25.45
N LYS A 286 -28.76 33.82 25.80
CA LYS A 286 -30.11 33.49 26.31
C LYS A 286 -30.43 34.24 27.59
N ASN A 287 -29.46 34.33 28.52
CA ASN A 287 -29.64 35.06 29.76
C ASN A 287 -29.70 36.58 29.53
N ALA A 288 -28.94 37.12 28.58
CA ALA A 288 -29.01 38.53 28.20
C ALA A 288 -30.37 38.91 27.59
N LEU A 289 -30.95 38.05 26.76
CA LEU A 289 -32.31 38.21 26.22
C LEU A 289 -33.39 38.19 27.31
N ARG A 290 -33.12 37.54 28.45
CA ARG A 290 -34.03 37.49 29.60
C ARG A 290 -33.86 38.65 30.57
N LYS A 291 -32.85 39.50 30.39
CA LYS A 291 -32.67 40.69 31.24
C LYS A 291 -33.65 41.78 30.78
N PRO A 292 -34.44 42.38 31.69
CA PRO A 292 -35.31 43.48 31.34
C PRO A 292 -34.47 44.68 30.89
N LYS A 293 -34.88 45.35 29.80
CA LYS A 293 -34.39 46.68 29.44
C LYS A 293 -35.10 47.67 30.35
N TRP A 294 -34.39 48.15 31.35
CA TRP A 294 -34.78 49.33 32.12
C TRP A 294 -34.18 50.57 31.46
#